data_AF-A0A318HTN0-F1
#
_entry.id   AF-A0A318HTN0-F1
#
_cell.length_a   1.000
_cell.length_b   1.000
_cell.length_c   1.000
_cell.angle_alpha   90.00
_cell.angle_beta   90.00
_cell.angle_gamma   90.00
#
_symmetry.space_group_name_H-M   'P 1'
#
loop_
_entity.id
_entity.type
_entity.pdbx_description
1 polymer ?
#
loop_
_entity_poly.entity_id
_entity_poly.type
_entity_poly.pdbx_seq_one_letter_code
_entity_poly.pdbx_strand_id
1 'polypeptide(L)'
;MSKNMKRVYLTLAIALLIGMGLYTYLNHIPKAEAFGYESMVFCILGYLAYRPFSKQDEFRVIVFTFLTMALLRGTALLPQFSFNNMIMAWGWCVLGLIVVCLISFVARKTNLIKE
;
A
#
# COMPACT_ATOMS: atom_id res chain seq x y z
N MET A 1 -3.65 -11.42 16.16
CA MET A 1 -3.57 -9.95 16.31
C MET A 1 -4.65 -9.43 17.25
N SER A 2 -4.29 -8.59 18.24
CA SER A 2 -5.24 -8.06 19.23
C SER A 2 -6.18 -7.02 18.61
N LYS A 3 -7.33 -6.78 19.26
CA LYS A 3 -8.33 -5.79 18.80
C LYS A 3 -7.74 -4.37 18.70
N ASN A 4 -6.85 -4.01 19.62
CA ASN A 4 -6.18 -2.71 19.61
C ASN A 4 -5.25 -2.58 18.40
N MET A 5 -4.50 -3.63 18.07
CA MET A 5 -3.62 -3.61 16.90
C MET A 5 -4.41 -3.49 15.59
N LYS A 6 -5.57 -4.16 15.50
CA LYS A 6 -6.43 -4.05 14.31
C LYS A 6 -6.89 -2.61 14.10
N ARG A 7 -7.23 -1.90 15.18
CA ARG A 7 -7.57 -0.47 15.13
C ARG A 7 -6.39 0.37 14.68
N VAL A 8 -5.18 0.15 15.22
CA VAL A 8 -3.98 0.89 14.81
C VAL A 8 -3.74 0.78 13.31
N TYR A 9 -3.78 -0.44 12.76
CA TYR A 9 -3.60 -0.67 11.32
C TYR A 9 -4.67 0.06 10.48
N LEU A 10 -5.94 -0.03 10.88
CA LEU A 10 -7.03 0.63 10.17
C LEU A 10 -6.93 2.16 10.26
N THR A 11 -6.56 2.70 11.43
CA THR A 11 -6.33 4.13 11.63
C THR A 11 -5.17 4.62 10.77
N LEU A 12 -4.06 3.86 10.69
CA LEU A 12 -2.95 4.20 9.80
C LEU A 12 -3.38 4.17 8.33
N ALA A 13 -4.20 3.20 7.91
CA ALA A 13 -4.73 3.16 6.55
C ALA A 13 -5.59 4.39 6.24
N ILE A 14 -6.51 4.77 7.14
CA ILE A 14 -7.36 5.95 6.96
C ILE A 14 -6.53 7.23 6.95
N ALA A 15 -5.57 7.37 7.87
CA ALA A 15 -4.68 8.53 7.94
C ALA A 15 -3.85 8.67 6.66
N LEU A 16 -3.34 7.57 6.12
CA LEU A 16 -2.56 7.55 4.89
C LEU A 16 -3.43 7.94 3.66
N LEU A 17 -4.67 7.44 3.60
CA LEU A 17 -5.62 7.80 2.55
C LEU A 17 -5.94 9.31 2.56
N ILE A 18 -6.26 9.86 3.74
CA ILE A 18 -6.57 11.28 3.91
C ILE A 18 -5.33 12.14 3.63
N GLY A 19 -4.17 11.74 4.15
CA GLY A 19 -2.90 12.44 3.95
C GLY A 19 -2.50 12.51 2.48
N MET A 20 -2.66 11.41 1.74
CA MET A 20 -2.43 11.38 0.29
C MET A 20 -3.38 12.32 -0.45
N GLY A 21 -4.67 12.30 -0.12
CA GLY A 21 -5.68 13.19 -0.72
C GLY A 21 -5.39 14.67 -0.48
N LEU A 22 -5.08 15.04 0.77
CA LEU A 22 -4.70 16.41 1.14
C LEU A 22 -3.41 16.85 0.45
N TYR A 23 -2.38 16.00 0.41
CA TYR A 23 -1.10 16.31 -0.23
C TYR A 23 -1.27 16.56 -1.73
N THR A 24 -2.06 15.73 -2.41
CA THR A 24 -2.38 15.88 -3.84
C THR A 24 -3.13 17.18 -4.09
N TYR A 25 -4.13 17.47 -3.26
CA TYR A 25 -4.96 18.66 -3.38
C TYR A 25 -4.17 19.95 -3.16
N LEU A 26 -3.41 20.04 -2.07
CA LEU A 26 -2.66 21.24 -1.69
C LEU A 26 -1.52 21.57 -2.66
N ASN A 27 -0.87 20.56 -3.24
CA ASN A 27 0.26 20.76 -4.17
C ASN A 27 -0.16 20.80 -5.65
N HIS A 28 -1.46 20.69 -5.94
CA HIS A 28 -2.00 20.72 -7.30
C HIS A 28 -1.28 19.74 -8.26
N ILE A 29 -0.93 18.56 -7.75
CA ILE A 29 -0.09 17.61 -8.50
C ILE A 29 -0.88 17.09 -9.71
N PRO A 30 -0.33 17.16 -10.94
CA PRO A 30 -0.97 16.62 -12.12
C PRO A 30 -1.29 15.13 -11.95
N LYS A 31 -2.45 14.69 -12.43
CA LYS A 31 -2.90 13.29 -12.29
C LYS A 31 -1.90 12.26 -12.83
N ALA A 32 -1.16 12.62 -13.88
CA ALA A 32 -0.15 11.75 -14.47
C ALA A 32 1.07 11.53 -13.55
N GLU A 33 1.52 12.59 -12.87
CA GLU A 33 2.58 12.53 -11.86
C GLU A 33 2.06 11.87 -10.58
N ALA A 34 0.76 12.08 -10.28
CA ALA A 34 0.13 11.53 -9.12
C ALA A 34 0.03 10.01 -9.12
N PHE A 35 -0.23 9.46 -10.29
CA PHE A 35 -0.46 8.05 -10.48
C PHE A 35 0.69 7.16 -9.97
N GLY A 36 1.94 7.63 -10.12
CA GLY A 36 3.11 6.92 -9.61
C GLY A 36 3.08 6.77 -8.09
N TYR A 37 3.12 7.89 -7.35
CA TYR A 37 3.09 7.82 -5.88
C TYR A 37 1.81 7.20 -5.35
N GLU A 38 0.67 7.38 -6.02
CA GLU A 38 -0.57 6.71 -5.63
C GLU A 38 -0.41 5.19 -5.72
N SER A 39 0.26 4.67 -6.75
CA SER A 39 0.49 3.22 -6.88
C SER A 39 1.32 2.67 -5.70
N MET A 40 2.30 3.43 -5.21
CA MET A 40 3.04 3.11 -3.98
C MET A 40 2.13 3.13 -2.75
N VAL A 41 1.38 4.22 -2.54
CA VAL A 41 0.51 4.40 -1.38
C VAL A 41 -0.57 3.33 -1.33
N PHE A 42 -1.16 2.95 -2.48
CA PHE A 42 -2.18 1.92 -2.54
C PHE A 42 -1.65 0.52 -2.21
N CYS A 43 -0.38 0.22 -2.51
CA CYS A 43 0.24 -1.02 -2.02
C CYS A 43 0.31 -1.06 -0.49
N ILE A 44 0.69 0.07 0.13
CA ILE A 44 0.77 0.19 1.58
C ILE A 44 -0.63 0.12 2.20
N LEU A 45 -1.61 0.82 1.62
CA LEU A 45 -3.01 0.79 2.05
C LEU A 45 -3.59 -0.62 1.95
N GLY A 46 -3.34 -1.33 0.85
CA GLY A 46 -3.80 -2.70 0.65
C GLY A 46 -3.31 -3.63 1.76
N TYR A 47 -2.04 -3.52 2.12
CA TYR A 47 -1.47 -4.26 3.25
C TYR A 47 -2.09 -3.86 4.59
N LEU A 48 -2.13 -2.56 4.91
CA LEU A 48 -2.66 -2.06 6.19
C LEU A 48 -4.13 -2.40 6.39
N ALA A 49 -4.92 -2.38 5.31
CA ALA A 49 -6.34 -2.72 5.33
C ALA A 49 -6.59 -4.23 5.40
N TYR A 50 -5.80 -5.04 4.69
CA TYR A 50 -6.03 -6.49 4.62
C TYR A 50 -5.44 -7.26 5.81
N ARG A 51 -4.26 -6.88 6.29
CA ARG A 51 -3.55 -7.60 7.37
C ARG A 51 -4.41 -7.84 8.62
N PRO A 52 -5.21 -6.88 9.13
CA PRO A 52 -6.06 -7.06 10.31
C PRO A 52 -7.11 -8.17 10.21
N PHE A 53 -7.51 -8.52 8.98
CA PHE A 53 -8.57 -9.51 8.71
C PHE A 53 -8.01 -10.85 8.24
N SER A 54 -6.77 -10.87 7.74
CA SER A 54 -6.13 -12.12 7.30
C SER A 54 -5.62 -12.95 8.49
N LYS A 55 -5.82 -14.27 8.38
CA LYS A 55 -5.23 -15.28 9.27
C LYS A 55 -3.99 -15.94 8.65
N GLN A 56 -3.60 -15.52 7.45
CA GLN A 56 -2.47 -16.11 6.73
C GLN A 56 -1.13 -15.61 7.28
N ASP A 57 -0.07 -16.34 6.93
CA ASP A 57 1.31 -15.94 7.21
C ASP A 57 1.60 -14.54 6.68
N GLU A 58 2.45 -13.82 7.38
CA GLU A 58 2.84 -12.45 7.05
C GLU A 58 3.37 -12.35 5.60
N PHE A 59 4.24 -13.27 5.21
CA PHE A 59 4.80 -13.32 3.86
C PHE A 59 3.71 -13.49 2.78
N ARG A 60 2.76 -14.41 3.01
CA ARG A 60 1.64 -14.63 2.08
C ARG A 60 0.78 -13.37 1.95
N VAL A 61 0.50 -12.70 3.07
CA VAL A 61 -0.26 -11.45 3.07
C VAL A 61 0.46 -10.38 2.26
N ILE A 62 1.75 -10.16 2.50
CA ILE A 62 2.56 -9.16 1.79
C ILE A 62 2.56 -9.44 0.29
N VAL A 63 2.90 -10.66 -0.12
CA VAL A 63 2.96 -11.06 -1.53
C VAL A 63 1.59 -10.92 -2.19
N PHE A 64 0.53 -11.40 -1.54
CA PHE A 64 -0.83 -11.31 -2.06
C PHE A 64 -1.26 -9.86 -2.27
N THR A 65 -1.03 -9.00 -1.28
CA THR A 65 -1.39 -7.57 -1.38
C THR A 65 -0.57 -6.84 -2.44
N PHE A 66 0.72 -7.16 -2.55
CA PHE A 66 1.58 -6.58 -3.57
C PHE A 66 1.14 -6.98 -4.97
N LEU A 67 0.97 -8.28 -5.24
CA LEU A 67 0.56 -8.77 -6.56
C LEU A 67 -0.80 -8.21 -6.97
N THR A 68 -1.76 -8.19 -6.04
CA THR A 68 -3.10 -7.64 -6.30
C THR A 68 -3.03 -6.16 -6.68
N MET A 69 -2.28 -5.36 -5.92
CA MET A 69 -2.17 -3.92 -6.19
C MET A 69 -1.33 -3.61 -7.43
N ALA A 70 -0.26 -4.36 -7.69
CA ALA A 70 0.54 -4.23 -8.89
C ALA A 70 -0.24 -4.60 -10.16
N LEU A 71 -1.09 -5.64 -10.10
CA LEU A 71 -2.01 -5.99 -11.18
C LEU A 71 -3.06 -4.90 -11.39
N LEU A 72 -3.77 -4.48 -10.33
CA LEU A 72 -4.80 -3.45 -10.43
C LEU A 72 -4.26 -2.12 -10.98
N ARG A 73 -3.11 -1.67 -10.47
CA ARG A 73 -2.47 -0.43 -10.92
C ARG A 73 -1.81 -0.56 -12.29
N GLY A 74 -1.22 -1.70 -12.61
CA GLY A 74 -0.58 -1.96 -13.91
C GLY A 74 -1.55 -2.28 -15.04
N THR A 75 -2.85 -2.44 -14.78
CA THR A 75 -3.84 -2.82 -15.82
C THR A 75 -5.11 -1.98 -15.75
N ALA A 76 -5.95 -2.20 -14.75
CA ALA A 76 -7.31 -1.68 -14.66
C ALA A 76 -7.40 -0.20 -14.28
N LEU A 77 -6.41 0.31 -13.56
CA LEU A 77 -6.40 1.69 -13.04
C LEU A 77 -5.40 2.59 -13.75
N LEU A 78 -4.86 2.18 -14.91
CA LEU A 78 -3.99 3.03 -15.70
C LEU A 78 -4.79 4.26 -16.21
N PRO A 79 -4.27 5.49 -16.03
CA PRO A 79 -4.94 6.69 -16.53
C PRO A 79 -5.04 6.67 -18.06
N GLN A 80 -4.02 6.11 -18.71
CA GLN A 80 -3.99 5.77 -20.13
C GLN A 80 -3.14 4.51 -20.29
N PHE A 81 -3.63 3.54 -21.07
CA PHE A 81 -2.92 2.30 -21.32
C PHE A 81 -1.67 2.59 -22.16
N SER A 82 -0.52 2.64 -21.49
CA SER A 82 0.79 2.76 -22.12
C SER A 82 1.80 1.92 -21.36
N PHE A 83 2.75 1.34 -22.08
CA PHE A 83 3.80 0.52 -21.48
C PHE A 83 4.63 1.32 -20.46
N ASN A 84 4.84 2.61 -20.71
CA ASN A 84 5.56 3.50 -19.80
C ASN A 84 4.81 3.71 -18.48
N ASN A 85 3.49 3.94 -18.53
CA ASN A 85 2.67 4.09 -17.33
C ASN A 85 2.58 2.79 -16.52
N MET A 86 2.57 1.64 -17.20
CA MET A 86 2.60 0.33 -16.56
C MET A 86 3.92 0.09 -15.82
N ILE A 87 5.06 0.34 -16.47
CA ILE A 87 6.39 0.23 -15.82
C ILE A 87 6.47 1.18 -14.64
N MET A 88 6.03 2.43 -14.81
CA MET A 88 6.03 3.42 -13.74
C MET A 88 5.21 2.93 -12.55
N ALA A 89 3.97 2.48 -12.76
CA ALA A 89 3.13 1.92 -11.69
C ALA A 89 3.84 0.78 -10.95
N TRP A 90 4.41 -0.18 -11.67
CA TRP A 90 5.11 -1.30 -11.05
C TRP A 90 6.35 -0.87 -10.26
N GLY A 91 7.14 0.08 -10.78
CA GLY A 91 8.29 0.64 -10.06
C GLY A 91 7.88 1.25 -8.72
N TRP A 92 6.80 2.03 -8.71
CA TRP A 92 6.25 2.59 -7.47
C TRP A 92 5.62 1.54 -6.56
N CYS A 93 4.99 0.50 -7.10
CA CYS A 93 4.51 -0.63 -6.31
C CYS A 93 5.66 -1.36 -5.60
N VAL A 94 6.82 -1.50 -6.23
CA VAL A 94 8.02 -2.10 -5.60
C VAL A 94 8.51 -1.23 -4.44
N LEU A 95 8.51 0.11 -4.58
CA LEU A 95 8.79 1.00 -3.45
C LEU A 95 7.77 0.80 -2.32
N GLY A 96 6.48 0.62 -2.66
CA GLY A 96 5.43 0.32 -1.70
C GLY A 96 5.66 -1.01 -0.97
N LEU A 97 6.13 -2.04 -1.67
CA LEU A 97 6.52 -3.32 -1.10
C LEU A 97 7.66 -3.17 -0.08
N ILE A 98 8.69 -2.37 -0.38
CA ILE A 98 9.79 -2.10 0.56
C ILE A 98 9.25 -1.48 1.85
N VAL A 99 8.36 -0.50 1.74
CA VAL A 99 7.72 0.13 2.91
C VAL A 99 6.88 -0.87 3.70
N VAL A 100 6.10 -1.72 3.04
CA VAL A 100 5.31 -2.78 3.69
C VAL A 100 6.22 -3.75 4.45
N CYS A 101 7.34 -4.17 3.84
CA CYS A 101 8.33 -5.02 4.49
C CYS A 101 8.94 -4.36 5.74
N LEU A 102 9.21 -3.05 5.70
CA LEU A 102 9.69 -2.29 6.86
C LEU A 102 8.64 -2.22 7.97
N ILE A 103 7.38 -1.92 7.64
CA ILE A 103 6.26 -1.92 8.60
C ILE A 103 6.13 -3.29 9.26
N SER A 104 6.17 -4.35 8.46
CA SER A 104 6.12 -5.74 8.91
C SER A 104 7.29 -6.08 9.85
N PHE A 105 8.52 -5.69 9.49
CA PHE A 105 9.71 -5.91 10.30
C PHE A 105 9.62 -5.19 11.65
N VAL A 106 9.26 -3.91 11.65
CA VAL A 106 9.06 -3.13 12.88
C VAL A 106 7.99 -3.78 13.75
N ALA A 107 6.85 -4.16 13.17
CA ALA A 107 5.75 -4.77 13.90
C ALA A 107 6.13 -6.11 14.57
N ARG A 108 6.98 -6.92 13.93
CA ARG A 108 7.56 -8.14 14.54
C ARG A 108 8.52 -7.79 15.67
N LYS A 109 9.46 -6.86 15.44
CA LYS A 109 10.48 -6.49 16.43
C LYS A 109 9.88 -5.89 17.71
N THR A 110 8.76 -5.20 17.59
CA THR A 110 8.03 -4.63 18.73
C THR A 110 6.98 -5.57 19.33
N ASN A 111 6.97 -6.87 18.98
CA ASN A 111 6.00 -7.88 19.42
C ASN A 111 4.52 -7.50 19.18
N LEU A 112 4.24 -6.64 18.19
CA LEU A 112 2.88 -6.22 17.84
C LEU A 112 2.15 -7.31 17.05
N ILE A 113 2.92 -8.18 16.37
CA ILE A 113 2.47 -9.40 15.72
C ILE A 113 3.20 -10.55 16.43
N LYS A 114 2.47 -11.33 17.24
CA LYS A 114 2.98 -12.61 17.74
C LYS A 114 2.75 -13.65 16.63
N GLU A 115 3.83 -14.32 16.23
CA GLU A 115 3.76 -15.53 15.40
C GLU A 115 2.93 -16.61 16.08
#